data_AF-A0A920EQQ0-F1
#
_entry.id   AF-A0A920EQQ0-F1
#
_cell.length_a   1.000
_cell.length_b   1.000
_cell.length_c   1.000
_cell.angle_alpha   90.00
_cell.angle_beta   90.00
_cell.angle_gamma   90.00
#
_symmetry.space_group_name_H-M   'P 1'
#
loop_
_entity.id
_entity.type
_entity.pdbx_description
1 polymer ?
#
loop_
_entity_poly.entity_id
_entity_poly.type
_entity_poly.pdbx_seq_one_letter_code
_entity_poly.pdbx_strand_id
1 'polypeptide(L)'
;MLFEGHKNLIFAARSGSPLAVGYGKNEMYLGSDALALLPLTKKVAYLEEGDHAVLTREGAEIYDIKGSSVSRQITYLNQSINFHDKSGFSHFMEKEIHEQPIALERAISSYLSDGTGKPTFNLLKNINFTEVSRIILVACGTAYYACYVAKYWIEKLAKIPVEIDIASEFRYREPPIERATVAIFVSQSGETADTLAALRYCSGRAEKIISIVNVSTSSIARESDEVLEIHAGPEIGVASTKAFTCQLAVLLLATLKAAKDRAEISSTDISKTVNNLKNLPAILNQYLGNVNS
;
A
#
# COMPACT_ATOMS: atom_id res chain seq x y z
N MET A 1 8.17 20.28 -18.27
CA MET A 1 9.24 21.18 -18.75
C MET A 1 8.63 22.54 -19.02
N LEU A 2 9.21 23.62 -18.50
CA LEU A 2 8.83 25.00 -18.86
C LEU A 2 9.72 25.42 -20.03
N PHE A 3 9.14 25.78 -21.16
CA PHE A 3 9.89 26.15 -22.35
C PHE A 3 10.21 27.64 -22.32
N GLU A 4 11.47 27.99 -22.61
CA GLU A 4 11.90 29.38 -22.75
C GLU A 4 11.04 30.08 -23.82
N GLY A 5 10.49 31.25 -23.50
CA GLY A 5 9.55 31.97 -24.38
C GLY A 5 8.06 31.58 -24.22
N HIS A 6 7.73 30.45 -23.60
CA HIS A 6 6.35 29.97 -23.44
C HIS A 6 5.90 29.97 -21.98
N LYS A 7 5.63 31.16 -21.42
CA LYS A 7 5.30 31.36 -20.00
C LYS A 7 3.96 30.75 -19.54
N ASN A 8 3.10 30.34 -20.47
CA ASN A 8 1.76 29.79 -20.20
C ASN A 8 1.63 28.31 -20.59
N LEU A 9 2.74 27.59 -20.79
CA LEU A 9 2.73 26.23 -21.31
C LEU A 9 3.61 25.31 -20.49
N ILE A 10 3.02 24.20 -20.05
CA ILE A 10 3.73 23.10 -19.38
C ILE A 10 3.46 21.82 -20.16
N PHE A 11 4.53 21.13 -20.54
CA PHE A 11 4.44 19.74 -20.99
C PHE A 11 4.82 18.79 -19.86
N ALA A 12 4.02 17.75 -19.71
CA ALA A 12 4.18 16.66 -18.77
C ALA A 12 4.18 15.34 -19.54
N ALA A 13 5.02 14.40 -19.12
CA ALA A 13 5.01 13.04 -19.65
C ALA A 13 5.22 12.08 -18.49
N ARG A 14 4.37 11.06 -18.39
CA ARG A 14 4.48 10.00 -17.40
C ARG A 14 5.18 8.79 -18.03
N SER A 15 6.36 8.48 -17.50
CA SER A 15 7.15 7.30 -17.86
C SER A 15 7.78 6.71 -16.59
N GLY A 16 7.08 5.77 -15.96
CA GLY A 16 7.42 5.15 -14.68
C GLY A 16 6.89 5.93 -13.48
N SER A 17 7.51 7.06 -13.16
CA SER A 17 7.16 7.84 -11.96
C SER A 17 5.71 8.35 -11.99
N PRO A 18 4.98 8.33 -10.87
CA PRO A 18 3.62 8.84 -10.80
C PRO A 18 3.56 10.33 -11.16
N LEU A 19 2.45 10.73 -11.79
CA LEU A 19 2.21 12.11 -12.16
C LEU A 19 0.70 12.41 -12.10
N ALA A 20 0.35 13.53 -11.47
CA ALA A 20 -1.02 13.98 -11.33
C ALA A 20 -1.17 15.42 -11.80
N VAL A 21 -2.30 15.70 -12.44
CA VAL A 21 -2.74 17.04 -12.87
C VAL A 21 -3.75 17.56 -11.86
N GLY A 22 -3.50 18.74 -11.31
CA GLY A 22 -4.43 19.46 -10.45
C GLY A 22 -5.17 20.56 -11.22
N TYR A 23 -6.48 20.65 -11.02
CA TYR A 23 -7.37 21.61 -11.67
C TYR A 23 -7.81 22.69 -10.69
N GLY A 24 -7.31 23.92 -10.85
CA GLY A 24 -7.71 25.08 -10.07
C GLY A 24 -8.72 25.97 -10.81
N LYS A 25 -8.91 27.21 -10.32
CA LYS A 25 -9.71 28.22 -11.01
C LYS A 25 -8.78 29.14 -11.80
N ASN A 26 -8.77 29.00 -13.13
CA ASN A 26 -7.85 29.71 -14.05
C ASN A 26 -6.36 29.42 -13.77
N GLU A 27 -6.08 28.22 -13.24
CA GLU A 27 -4.75 27.74 -12.94
C GLU A 27 -4.74 26.21 -12.97
N MET A 28 -3.59 25.66 -13.34
CA MET A 28 -3.35 24.23 -13.43
C MET A 28 -2.07 23.89 -12.67
N TYR A 29 -2.06 22.72 -12.06
CA TYR A 29 -0.93 22.24 -11.26
C TYR A 29 -0.46 20.89 -11.77
N LEU A 30 0.82 20.60 -11.56
CA LEU A 30 1.42 19.31 -11.87
C LEU A 30 2.25 18.88 -10.66
N GLY A 31 2.07 17.65 -10.22
CA GLY A 31 2.79 17.10 -9.08
C GLY A 31 3.08 15.61 -9.26
N SER A 32 4.17 15.14 -8.68
CA SER A 32 4.49 13.70 -8.62
C SER A 32 3.51 12.92 -7.75
N ASP A 33 2.81 13.58 -6.84
CA ASP A 33 1.75 13.02 -6.02
C ASP A 33 0.58 14.01 -5.94
N ALA A 34 -0.65 13.49 -6.01
CA ALA A 34 -1.86 14.27 -5.84
C ALA A 34 -1.95 14.89 -4.43
N LEU A 35 -1.39 14.26 -3.40
CA LEU A 35 -1.38 14.82 -2.04
C LEU A 35 -0.56 16.12 -1.96
N ALA A 36 0.51 16.24 -2.74
CA ALA A 36 1.30 17.47 -2.82
C ALA A 36 0.51 18.63 -3.44
N LEU A 37 -0.55 18.33 -4.21
CA LEU A 37 -1.42 19.32 -4.83
C LEU A 37 -2.56 19.78 -3.92
N LEU A 38 -2.83 19.06 -2.83
CA LEU A 38 -3.96 19.31 -1.93
C LEU A 38 -4.03 20.75 -1.36
N PRO A 39 -2.90 21.42 -1.02
CA PRO A 39 -2.93 22.82 -0.58
C PRO A 39 -3.40 23.79 -1.66
N LEU A 40 -3.34 23.38 -2.93
CA LEU A 40 -3.59 24.21 -4.11
C LEU A 40 -4.95 23.91 -4.74
N THR A 41 -5.30 22.63 -4.85
CA THR A 41 -6.60 22.19 -5.37
C THR A 41 -7.03 20.84 -4.81
N LYS A 42 -8.34 20.62 -4.77
CA LYS A 42 -8.95 19.32 -4.44
C LYS A 42 -9.24 18.47 -5.66
N LYS A 43 -9.22 19.04 -6.86
CA LYS A 43 -9.65 18.39 -8.10
C LYS A 43 -8.41 17.90 -8.83
N VAL A 44 -8.21 16.58 -8.89
CA VAL A 44 -6.99 15.98 -9.48
C VAL A 44 -7.35 14.90 -10.50
N ALA A 45 -6.49 14.67 -11.49
CA ALA A 45 -6.54 13.50 -12.36
C ALA A 45 -5.15 12.84 -12.38
N TYR A 46 -5.11 11.53 -12.19
CA TYR A 46 -3.88 10.75 -12.32
C TYR A 46 -3.64 10.45 -13.80
N LEU A 47 -2.43 10.72 -14.28
CA LEU A 47 -2.01 10.29 -15.62
C LEU A 47 -1.75 8.78 -15.59
N GLU A 48 -1.98 8.08 -16.70
CA GLU A 48 -1.61 6.68 -16.90
C GLU A 48 -0.19 6.54 -17.45
N GLU A 49 0.36 5.33 -17.41
CA GLU A 49 1.68 5.04 -17.97
C GLU A 49 1.72 5.34 -19.47
N GLY A 50 2.71 6.14 -19.91
CA GLY A 50 2.84 6.56 -21.31
C GLY A 50 2.03 7.81 -21.69
N ASP A 51 1.23 8.37 -20.78
CA ASP A 51 0.50 9.62 -21.03
C ASP A 51 1.45 10.81 -21.18
N HIS A 52 1.07 11.74 -22.05
CA HIS A 52 1.58 13.09 -22.07
C HIS A 52 0.45 14.11 -21.94
N ALA A 53 0.71 15.18 -21.22
CA ALA A 53 -0.24 16.24 -20.99
C ALA A 53 0.33 17.60 -21.36
N VAL A 54 -0.51 18.42 -21.97
CA VAL A 54 -0.24 19.82 -22.32
C VAL A 54 -1.13 20.68 -21.45
N LEU A 55 -0.52 21.46 -20.56
CA LEU A 55 -1.23 22.28 -19.58
C LEU A 55 -1.00 23.76 -19.90
N THR A 56 -2.10 24.51 -19.86
CA THR A 56 -2.12 25.98 -19.83
C THR A 56 -2.80 26.45 -18.55
N ARG A 57 -2.99 27.76 -18.38
CA ARG A 57 -3.81 28.28 -17.28
C ARG A 57 -5.30 27.94 -17.42
N GLU A 58 -5.75 27.66 -18.64
CA GLU A 58 -7.15 27.47 -18.97
C GLU A 58 -7.57 26.00 -18.84
N GLY A 59 -6.65 25.06 -19.03
CA GLY A 59 -6.93 23.65 -18.91
C GLY A 59 -5.75 22.73 -19.18
N ALA A 60 -6.05 21.44 -19.23
CA ALA A 60 -5.10 20.40 -19.58
C ALA A 60 -5.70 19.49 -20.66
N GLU A 61 -4.91 19.22 -21.68
CA GLU A 61 -5.18 18.19 -22.68
C GLU A 61 -4.26 17.00 -22.41
N ILE A 62 -4.81 15.79 -22.42
CA ILE A 62 -4.07 14.56 -22.14
C ILE A 62 -4.16 13.67 -23.37
N TYR A 63 -3.03 13.05 -23.69
CA TYR A 63 -2.85 12.18 -24.83
C TYR A 63 -2.18 10.89 -24.38
N ASP A 64 -2.63 9.76 -24.93
CA ASP A 64 -2.02 8.46 -24.66
C ASP A 64 -0.68 8.28 -25.40
N ILE A 65 -0.03 7.14 -25.19
CA ILE A 65 1.26 6.82 -25.84
C ILE A 65 1.18 6.78 -27.38
N LYS A 66 -0.02 6.65 -27.95
CA LYS A 66 -0.26 6.65 -29.41
C LYS A 66 -0.56 8.06 -29.95
N GLY A 67 -0.60 9.07 -29.08
CA GLY A 67 -0.94 10.45 -29.44
C GLY A 67 -2.45 10.70 -29.57
N SER A 68 -3.30 9.78 -29.10
CA SER A 68 -4.75 9.96 -29.13
C SER A 68 -5.19 10.77 -27.91
N SER A 69 -6.09 11.74 -28.10
CA SER A 69 -6.66 12.50 -27.00
C SER A 69 -7.50 11.59 -26.08
N VAL A 70 -7.25 11.69 -24.77
CA VAL A 70 -7.89 10.87 -23.75
C VAL A 70 -8.40 11.73 -22.60
N SER A 71 -9.49 11.30 -21.97
CA SER A 71 -9.99 11.91 -20.74
C SER A 71 -9.64 11.04 -19.54
N ARG A 72 -8.98 11.61 -18.54
CA ARG A 72 -8.68 10.93 -17.28
C ARG A 72 -9.72 11.27 -16.23
N GLN A 73 -10.09 10.26 -15.45
CA GLN A 73 -11.08 10.42 -14.39
C GLN A 73 -10.61 11.46 -13.37
N ILE A 74 -11.50 12.38 -13.05
CA ILE A 74 -11.25 13.40 -12.05
C ILE A 74 -11.67 12.87 -10.67
N THR A 75 -10.73 12.92 -9.74
CA THR A 75 -10.89 12.54 -8.35
C THR A 75 -10.88 13.80 -7.48
N TYR A 76 -11.76 13.83 -6.48
CA TYR A 76 -11.81 14.91 -5.48
C TYR A 76 -11.16 14.45 -4.18
N LEU A 77 -10.11 15.14 -3.75
CA LEU A 77 -9.41 14.85 -2.51
C LEU A 77 -10.13 15.48 -1.31
N ASN A 78 -10.24 14.73 -0.21
CA ASN A 78 -10.89 15.19 1.03
C ASN A 78 -9.93 16.04 1.90
N GLN A 79 -10.44 17.17 2.41
CA GLN A 79 -9.67 18.19 3.13
C GLN A 79 -9.51 17.92 4.64
N SER A 80 -10.21 16.90 5.18
CA SER A 80 -10.33 16.67 6.63
C SER A 80 -9.07 16.14 7.32
N ILE A 81 -7.95 16.03 6.62
CA ILE A 81 -6.70 15.52 7.16
C ILE A 81 -5.66 16.63 7.04
N ASN A 82 -5.28 17.24 8.16
CA ASN A 82 -4.16 18.16 8.22
C ASN A 82 -2.86 17.34 8.22
N PHE A 83 -2.45 16.88 7.03
CA PHE A 83 -1.31 15.95 6.84
C PHE A 83 0.04 16.48 7.37
N HIS A 84 0.15 17.78 7.63
CA HIS A 84 1.40 18.45 8.02
C HIS A 84 1.45 18.90 9.48
N ASP A 85 0.45 18.58 10.31
CA ASP A 85 0.49 18.90 11.73
C ASP A 85 1.32 17.87 12.50
N LYS A 86 2.26 18.35 13.33
CA LYS A 86 3.02 17.52 14.27
C LYS A 86 2.27 17.29 15.58
N SER A 87 1.10 17.89 15.77
CA SER A 87 0.17 17.64 16.88
C SER A 87 0.85 17.71 18.26
N GLY A 88 1.77 18.68 18.42
CA GLY A 88 2.52 18.91 19.66
C GLY A 88 3.85 18.15 19.78
N PHE A 89 4.19 17.25 18.87
CA PHE A 89 5.48 16.52 18.87
C PHE A 89 6.59 17.31 18.17
N SER A 90 7.85 16.98 18.50
CA SER A 90 9.02 17.66 17.92
C SER A 90 9.28 17.22 16.47
N HIS A 91 9.02 15.93 16.19
CA HIS A 91 9.25 15.29 14.90
C HIS A 91 8.03 14.48 14.42
N PHE A 92 7.87 14.36 13.10
CA PHE A 92 6.85 13.47 12.53
C PHE A 92 7.06 12.02 12.96
N MET A 93 8.30 11.53 12.95
CA MET A 93 8.60 10.16 13.40
C MET A 93 8.17 9.92 14.86
N GLU A 94 8.36 10.90 15.74
CA GLU A 94 7.93 10.81 17.14
C GLU A 94 6.40 10.74 17.25
N LYS A 95 5.69 11.62 16.54
CA LYS A 95 4.22 11.57 16.42
C LYS A 95 3.77 10.21 15.91
N GLU A 96 4.37 9.72 14.83
CA GLU A 96 3.97 8.48 14.16
C GLU A 96 4.22 7.24 15.03
N ILE A 97 5.29 7.24 15.84
CA ILE A 97 5.52 6.21 16.87
C ILE A 97 4.38 6.19 17.89
N HIS A 98 3.96 7.37 18.37
CA HIS A 98 2.86 7.50 19.34
C HIS A 98 1.47 7.25 18.75
N GLU A 99 1.31 7.35 17.43
CA GLU A 99 0.07 7.03 16.72
C GLU A 99 -0.13 5.53 16.47
N GLN A 100 0.90 4.69 16.69
CA GLN A 100 0.84 3.26 16.41
C GLN A 100 -0.33 2.52 17.08
N PRO A 101 -0.73 2.77 18.33
CA PRO A 101 -1.90 2.12 18.92
C PRO A 101 -3.17 2.34 18.10
N ILE A 102 -3.47 3.60 17.76
CA ILE A 102 -4.67 3.98 17.01
C ILE A 102 -4.58 3.50 15.55
N ALA A 103 -3.39 3.50 14.96
CA ALA A 103 -3.16 2.95 13.62
C ALA A 103 -3.39 1.43 13.57
N LEU A 104 -2.85 0.68 14.53
CA LEU A 104 -3.05 -0.76 14.64
C LEU A 104 -4.51 -1.12 14.85
N GLU A 105 -5.20 -0.42 15.75
CA GLU A 105 -6.63 -0.66 16.00
C GLU A 105 -7.46 -0.52 14.72
N ARG A 106 -7.22 0.55 13.94
CA ARG A 106 -7.87 0.76 12.63
C ARG A 106 -7.53 -0.35 11.64
N ALA A 107 -6.25 -0.71 11.52
CA ALA A 107 -5.80 -1.77 10.63
C ALA A 107 -6.47 -3.12 10.95
N ILE A 108 -6.49 -3.50 12.23
CA ILE A 108 -7.02 -4.79 12.69
C ILE A 108 -8.54 -4.85 12.53
N SER A 109 -9.25 -3.81 12.95
CA SER A 109 -10.72 -3.76 12.88
C SER A 109 -11.25 -3.74 11.45
N SER A 110 -10.52 -3.16 10.50
CA SER A 110 -10.92 -3.12 9.08
C SER A 110 -11.05 -4.53 8.44
N TYR A 111 -10.34 -5.52 8.98
CA TYR A 111 -10.32 -6.89 8.44
C TYR A 111 -11.03 -7.92 9.31
N LEU A 112 -11.61 -7.51 10.44
CA LEU A 112 -12.31 -8.39 11.35
C LEU A 112 -13.75 -7.92 11.50
N SER A 113 -14.71 -8.83 11.30
CA SER A 113 -16.08 -8.59 11.74
C SER A 113 -16.30 -9.12 13.15
N ASP A 114 -17.05 -8.38 13.95
CA ASP A 114 -17.60 -8.89 15.19
C ASP A 114 -18.78 -9.81 14.87
N GLY A 115 -18.52 -11.11 14.93
CA GLY A 115 -19.52 -12.17 14.78
C GLY A 115 -19.61 -13.02 16.05
N THR A 116 -20.59 -13.93 16.09
CA THR A 116 -20.98 -14.79 17.23
C THR A 116 -19.85 -15.72 17.73
N GLY A 117 -18.84 -15.17 18.39
CA GLY A 117 -17.78 -15.88 19.11
C GLY A 117 -16.59 -16.36 18.28
N LYS A 118 -16.57 -16.18 16.95
CA LYS A 118 -15.46 -16.59 16.08
C LYS A 118 -15.00 -15.46 15.16
N PRO A 119 -13.67 -15.23 15.01
CA PRO A 119 -13.15 -14.25 14.07
C PRO A 119 -13.59 -14.55 12.63
N THR A 120 -14.15 -13.53 11.98
CA THR A 120 -14.47 -13.56 10.54
C THR A 120 -13.54 -12.61 9.81
N PHE A 121 -12.78 -13.15 8.86
CA PHE A 121 -11.82 -12.39 8.06
C PHE A 121 -12.52 -11.74 6.87
N ASN A 122 -12.38 -10.41 6.77
CA ASN A 122 -12.87 -9.60 5.65
C ASN A 122 -11.75 -9.26 4.66
N LEU A 123 -10.86 -10.22 4.40
CA LEU A 123 -9.75 -10.08 3.44
C LEU A 123 -9.64 -11.33 2.58
N LEU A 124 -9.10 -11.17 1.37
CA LEU A 124 -8.73 -12.26 0.47
C LEU A 124 -9.88 -13.27 0.27
N LYS A 125 -11.09 -12.75 0.07
CA LYS A 125 -12.31 -13.56 -0.08
C LYS A 125 -12.32 -14.34 -1.40
N ASN A 126 -11.64 -13.81 -2.43
CA ASN A 126 -11.58 -14.41 -3.76
C ASN A 126 -10.34 -15.31 -3.96
N ILE A 127 -9.68 -15.71 -2.87
CA ILE A 127 -8.50 -16.57 -2.90
C ILE A 127 -8.73 -17.76 -1.96
N ASN A 128 -8.52 -18.96 -2.47
CA ASN A 128 -8.49 -20.19 -1.69
C ASN A 128 -7.05 -20.70 -1.55
N PHE A 129 -6.53 -20.68 -0.32
CA PHE A 129 -5.14 -21.09 -0.07
C PHE A 129 -4.90 -22.61 -0.08
N THR A 130 -5.93 -23.45 -0.28
CA THR A 130 -5.72 -24.91 -0.40
C THR A 130 -4.92 -25.29 -1.65
N GLU A 131 -5.08 -24.55 -2.73
CA GLU A 131 -4.46 -24.81 -4.03
C GLU A 131 -3.12 -24.09 -4.22
N VAL A 132 -2.77 -23.18 -3.29
CA VAL A 132 -1.53 -22.40 -3.35
C VAL A 132 -0.35 -23.29 -2.98
N SER A 133 0.60 -23.44 -3.92
CA SER A 133 1.80 -24.25 -3.72
C SER A 133 2.96 -23.47 -3.10
N ARG A 134 3.00 -22.15 -3.31
CA ARG A 134 4.05 -21.25 -2.85
C ARG A 134 3.55 -19.83 -2.69
N ILE A 135 4.10 -19.10 -1.72
CA ILE A 135 3.97 -17.64 -1.62
C ILE A 135 5.33 -17.00 -1.88
N ILE A 136 5.34 -15.92 -2.67
CA ILE A 136 6.52 -15.05 -2.82
C ILE A 136 6.17 -13.71 -2.18
N LEU A 137 7.03 -13.23 -1.28
CA LEU A 137 6.93 -11.90 -0.68
C LEU A 137 8.01 -10.98 -1.27
N VAL A 138 7.61 -9.87 -1.88
CA VAL A 138 8.55 -8.94 -2.52
C VAL A 138 8.35 -7.53 -1.98
N ALA A 139 9.45 -6.90 -1.55
CA ALA A 139 9.43 -5.54 -1.01
C ALA A 139 10.83 -4.90 -1.01
N CYS A 140 10.91 -3.63 -0.58
CA CYS A 140 12.15 -2.91 -0.32
C CYS A 140 12.20 -2.38 1.12
N GLY A 141 13.40 -2.19 1.67
CA GLY A 141 13.63 -1.49 2.94
C GLY A 141 12.84 -2.08 4.12
N THR A 142 12.17 -1.24 4.90
CA THR A 142 11.43 -1.68 6.10
C THR A 142 10.32 -2.70 5.79
N ALA A 143 9.65 -2.58 4.65
CA ALA A 143 8.62 -3.52 4.23
C ALA A 143 9.18 -4.93 3.96
N TYR A 144 10.42 -5.02 3.48
CA TYR A 144 11.14 -6.28 3.28
C TYR A 144 11.40 -7.01 4.61
N TYR A 145 11.65 -6.27 5.71
CA TYR A 145 11.74 -6.88 7.04
C TYR A 145 10.39 -7.38 7.56
N ALA A 146 9.27 -6.72 7.20
CA ALA A 146 7.94 -7.21 7.54
C ALA A 146 7.67 -8.57 6.87
N CYS A 147 8.14 -8.73 5.62
CA CYS A 147 8.06 -10.00 4.90
C CYS A 147 8.83 -11.13 5.60
N TYR A 148 10.00 -10.84 6.19
CA TYR A 148 10.74 -11.85 6.98
C TYR A 148 9.94 -12.37 8.16
N VAL A 149 9.32 -11.47 8.92
CA VAL A 149 8.48 -11.88 10.05
C VAL A 149 7.29 -12.70 9.55
N ALA A 150 6.65 -12.26 8.46
CA ALA A 150 5.52 -12.98 7.87
C ALA A 150 5.88 -14.38 7.36
N LYS A 151 7.06 -14.58 6.78
CA LYS A 151 7.53 -15.92 6.37
C LYS A 151 7.49 -16.92 7.52
N TYR A 152 7.99 -16.54 8.70
CA TYR A 152 7.92 -17.43 9.87
C TYR A 152 6.48 -17.80 10.23
N TRP A 153 5.54 -16.85 10.14
CA TRP A 153 4.14 -17.12 10.43
C TRP A 153 3.49 -18.00 9.36
N ILE A 154 3.68 -17.69 8.08
CA ILE A 154 3.07 -18.41 6.97
C ILE A 154 3.55 -19.86 6.95
N GLU A 155 4.87 -20.08 7.03
CA GLU A 155 5.42 -21.44 7.02
C GLU A 155 5.00 -22.24 8.26
N LYS A 156 4.97 -21.60 9.44
CA LYS A 156 4.61 -22.28 10.68
C LYS A 156 3.12 -22.59 10.79
N LEU A 157 2.26 -21.64 10.42
CA LEU A 157 0.82 -21.68 10.66
C LEU A 157 0.04 -22.19 9.44
N ALA A 158 0.40 -21.76 8.23
CA ALA A 158 -0.32 -22.14 7.00
C ALA A 158 0.35 -23.29 6.23
N LYS A 159 1.58 -23.67 6.60
CA LYS A 159 2.36 -24.74 5.94
C LYS A 159 2.58 -24.49 4.44
N ILE A 160 2.67 -23.23 4.04
CA ILE A 160 2.97 -22.85 2.65
C ILE A 160 4.43 -22.43 2.58
N PRO A 161 5.26 -22.99 1.67
CA PRO A 161 6.61 -22.52 1.42
C PRO A 161 6.62 -21.04 1.02
N VAL A 162 7.53 -20.26 1.62
CA VAL A 162 7.66 -18.82 1.32
C VAL A 162 9.04 -18.49 0.79
N GLU A 163 9.10 -17.77 -0.33
CA GLU A 163 10.31 -17.08 -0.79
C GLU A 163 10.18 -15.59 -0.46
N ILE A 164 11.28 -14.96 -0.06
CA ILE A 164 11.34 -13.52 0.13
C ILE A 164 12.44 -12.99 -0.76
N ASP A 165 12.12 -11.94 -1.52
CA ASP A 165 13.08 -11.23 -2.33
C ASP A 165 13.04 -9.73 -2.08
N ILE A 166 14.23 -9.14 -2.13
CA ILE A 166 14.36 -7.70 -2.27
C ILE A 166 13.99 -7.34 -3.72
N ALA A 167 13.08 -6.39 -3.89
CA ALA A 167 12.46 -6.15 -5.20
C ALA A 167 13.46 -5.75 -6.29
N SER A 168 14.54 -5.06 -5.91
CA SER A 168 15.62 -4.67 -6.82
C SER A 168 16.33 -5.88 -7.43
N GLU A 169 16.54 -6.96 -6.68
CA GLU A 169 17.17 -8.18 -7.21
C GLU A 169 16.16 -9.05 -7.96
N PHE A 170 14.91 -9.13 -7.45
CA PHE A 170 13.84 -9.93 -8.05
C PHE A 170 13.65 -9.61 -9.54
N ARG A 171 13.58 -8.31 -9.87
CA ARG A 171 13.32 -7.86 -11.24
C ARG A 171 14.45 -8.16 -12.23
N TYR A 172 15.69 -8.30 -11.76
CA TYR A 172 16.85 -8.58 -12.63
C TYR A 172 17.20 -10.06 -12.67
N ARG A 173 16.86 -10.81 -11.62
CA ARG A 173 17.04 -12.27 -11.55
C ARG A 173 16.02 -13.03 -12.39
N GLU A 174 14.84 -12.45 -12.63
CA GLU A 174 13.73 -13.08 -13.36
C GLU A 174 13.43 -14.49 -12.83
N PRO A 175 13.06 -14.64 -11.54
CA PRO A 175 12.84 -15.95 -10.96
C PRO A 175 11.69 -16.70 -11.65
N PRO A 176 11.75 -18.04 -11.69
CA PRO A 176 10.67 -18.84 -12.22
C PRO A 176 9.42 -18.73 -11.33
N ILE A 177 8.28 -18.41 -11.95
CA ILE A 177 6.98 -18.30 -11.29
C ILE A 177 6.10 -19.46 -11.74
N GLU A 178 5.89 -20.43 -10.85
CA GLU A 178 4.95 -21.52 -11.06
C GLU A 178 3.51 -21.00 -10.98
N ARG A 179 2.59 -21.63 -11.75
CA ARG A 179 1.21 -21.17 -11.87
C ARG A 179 0.50 -21.04 -10.53
N ALA A 180 0.63 -22.01 -9.61
CA ALA A 180 -0.01 -21.99 -8.29
C ALA A 180 0.70 -21.11 -7.23
N THR A 181 1.49 -20.13 -7.67
CA THR A 181 2.18 -19.17 -6.80
C THR A 181 1.28 -17.96 -6.51
N VAL A 182 1.18 -17.57 -5.25
CA VAL A 182 0.63 -16.24 -4.88
C VAL A 182 1.80 -15.28 -4.65
N ALA A 183 1.82 -14.17 -5.38
CA ALA A 183 2.81 -13.11 -5.22
C ALA A 183 2.24 -11.98 -4.37
N ILE A 184 2.92 -11.63 -3.27
CA ILE A 184 2.50 -10.56 -2.35
C ILE A 184 3.54 -9.44 -2.37
N PHE A 185 3.10 -8.23 -2.67
CA PHE A 185 3.94 -7.03 -2.72
C PHE A 185 3.63 -6.12 -1.54
N VAL A 186 4.65 -5.72 -0.79
CA VAL A 186 4.48 -4.86 0.39
C VAL A 186 5.16 -3.51 0.15
N SER A 187 4.39 -2.42 0.22
CA SER A 187 4.92 -1.06 0.02
C SER A 187 4.07 -0.04 0.75
N GLN A 188 4.67 0.78 1.62
CA GLN A 188 3.94 1.85 2.31
C GLN A 188 3.33 2.84 1.30
N SER A 189 4.14 3.34 0.36
CA SER A 189 3.68 4.34 -0.62
C SER A 189 2.85 3.73 -1.75
N GLY A 190 3.08 2.45 -2.06
CA GLY A 190 2.52 1.82 -3.25
C GLY A 190 3.12 2.32 -4.57
N GLU A 191 4.24 3.06 -4.50
CA GLU A 191 4.92 3.67 -5.66
C GLU A 191 6.41 3.31 -5.73
N THR A 192 6.88 2.38 -4.89
CA THR A 192 8.28 1.92 -4.91
C THR A 192 8.59 1.26 -6.26
N ALA A 193 9.44 1.91 -7.06
CA ALA A 193 9.66 1.54 -8.47
C ALA A 193 10.10 0.08 -8.66
N ASP A 194 11.01 -0.42 -7.83
CA ASP A 194 11.47 -1.80 -7.93
C ASP A 194 10.37 -2.80 -7.54
N THR A 195 9.59 -2.51 -6.50
CA THR A 195 8.42 -3.33 -6.12
C THR A 195 7.37 -3.34 -7.22
N LEU A 196 7.09 -2.19 -7.84
CA LEU A 196 6.15 -2.10 -8.98
C LEU A 196 6.66 -2.88 -10.20
N ALA A 197 7.96 -2.81 -10.49
CA ALA A 197 8.56 -3.59 -11.58
C ALA A 197 8.46 -5.10 -11.32
N ALA A 198 8.72 -5.53 -10.09
CA ALA A 198 8.55 -6.93 -9.68
C ALA A 198 7.09 -7.40 -9.78
N LEU A 199 6.12 -6.54 -9.42
CA LEU A 199 4.70 -6.80 -9.60
C LEU A 199 4.35 -7.02 -11.07
N ARG A 200 4.78 -6.10 -11.94
CA ARG A 200 4.55 -6.21 -13.38
C ARG A 200 5.19 -7.47 -13.96
N TYR A 201 6.33 -7.91 -13.44
CA TYR A 201 6.92 -9.21 -13.81
C TYR A 201 6.05 -10.40 -13.39
N CYS A 202 5.43 -10.37 -12.21
CA CYS A 202 4.53 -11.46 -11.79
C CYS A 202 3.18 -11.48 -12.54
N SER A 203 2.80 -10.37 -13.18
CA SER A 203 1.52 -10.23 -13.87
C SER A 203 1.36 -11.26 -15.01
N GLY A 204 0.25 -12.00 -14.97
CA GLY A 204 -0.03 -13.11 -15.91
C GLY A 204 0.82 -14.36 -15.69
N ARG A 205 1.73 -14.39 -14.70
CA ARG A 205 2.58 -15.55 -14.36
C ARG A 205 2.20 -16.21 -13.03
N ALA A 206 1.91 -15.41 -12.01
CA ALA A 206 1.40 -15.88 -10.72
C ALA A 206 -0.11 -16.15 -10.78
N GLU A 207 -0.62 -17.03 -9.89
CA GLU A 207 -2.06 -17.30 -9.75
C GLU A 207 -2.80 -16.03 -9.33
N LYS A 208 -2.21 -15.31 -8.37
CA LYS A 208 -2.74 -14.07 -7.83
C LYS A 208 -1.64 -13.11 -7.40
N ILE A 209 -1.88 -11.83 -7.65
CA ILE A 209 -1.11 -10.70 -7.14
C ILE A 209 -1.91 -10.02 -6.03
N ILE A 210 -1.34 -10.03 -4.83
CA ILE A 210 -1.87 -9.33 -3.66
C ILE A 210 -0.93 -8.19 -3.33
N SER A 211 -1.45 -7.00 -3.04
CA SER A 211 -0.64 -5.89 -2.54
C SER A 211 -1.07 -5.44 -1.17
N ILE A 212 -0.09 -5.21 -0.29
CA ILE A 212 -0.27 -4.65 1.05
C ILE A 212 0.31 -3.23 1.03
N VAL A 213 -0.58 -2.24 1.04
CA VAL A 213 -0.22 -0.83 0.83
C VAL A 213 -0.87 0.09 1.84
N ASN A 214 -0.39 1.32 1.99
CA ASN A 214 -1.08 2.34 2.80
C ASN A 214 -1.91 3.32 1.95
N VAL A 215 -1.75 3.29 0.62
CA VAL A 215 -2.45 4.16 -0.33
C VAL A 215 -3.15 3.29 -1.36
N SER A 216 -4.46 3.09 -1.19
CA SER A 216 -5.29 2.23 -2.05
C SER A 216 -5.45 2.74 -3.49
N THR A 217 -5.15 4.01 -3.74
CA THR A 217 -5.16 4.59 -5.10
C THR A 217 -3.80 4.53 -5.79
N SER A 218 -2.76 3.94 -5.18
CA SER A 218 -1.39 3.89 -5.72
C SER A 218 -1.25 2.99 -6.96
N SER A 219 -0.14 3.10 -7.69
CA SER A 219 0.15 2.26 -8.86
C SER A 219 0.19 0.77 -8.51
N ILE A 220 0.88 0.39 -7.44
CA ILE A 220 0.93 -1.02 -6.98
C ILE A 220 -0.48 -1.52 -6.66
N ALA A 221 -1.33 -0.70 -6.00
CA ALA A 221 -2.71 -1.08 -5.71
C ALA A 221 -3.54 -1.29 -6.98
N ARG A 222 -3.48 -0.35 -7.94
CA ARG A 222 -4.27 -0.41 -9.18
C ARG A 222 -3.90 -1.60 -10.07
N GLU A 223 -2.65 -2.05 -10.04
CA GLU A 223 -2.15 -3.15 -10.87
C GLU A 223 -2.26 -4.53 -10.20
N SER A 224 -2.84 -4.61 -8.99
CA SER A 224 -3.01 -5.88 -8.24
C SER A 224 -4.39 -6.50 -8.40
N ASP A 225 -4.49 -7.82 -8.22
CA ASP A 225 -5.78 -8.53 -8.21
C ASP A 225 -6.57 -8.27 -6.92
N GLU A 226 -5.86 -8.18 -5.78
CA GLU A 226 -6.41 -7.93 -4.45
C GLU A 226 -5.53 -6.91 -3.71
N VAL A 227 -6.16 -5.98 -3.00
CA VAL A 227 -5.45 -4.93 -2.25
C VAL A 227 -5.86 -4.96 -0.78
N LEU A 228 -4.86 -5.04 0.08
CA LEU A 228 -5.01 -4.92 1.53
C LEU A 228 -4.40 -3.58 1.97
N GLU A 229 -5.25 -2.60 2.21
CA GLU A 229 -4.82 -1.34 2.81
C GLU A 229 -4.47 -1.52 4.30
N ILE A 230 -3.32 -1.01 4.74
CA ILE A 230 -2.86 -1.14 6.13
C ILE A 230 -3.50 -0.10 7.07
N HIS A 231 -4.20 0.89 6.52
CA HIS A 231 -4.93 1.94 7.25
C HIS A 231 -4.11 2.64 8.35
N ALA A 232 -2.79 2.76 8.17
CA ALA A 232 -1.93 3.45 9.14
C ALA A 232 -2.25 4.96 9.18
N GLY A 233 -2.89 5.46 8.12
CA GLY A 233 -2.96 6.88 7.84
C GLY A 233 -1.61 7.41 7.33
N PRO A 234 -1.52 8.71 7.05
CA PRO A 234 -0.36 9.27 6.37
C PRO A 234 0.90 9.17 7.21
N GLU A 235 2.01 8.76 6.61
CA GLU A 235 3.33 8.68 7.24
C GLU A 235 4.25 9.64 6.48
N ILE A 236 4.67 10.69 7.16
CA ILE A 236 5.48 11.81 6.67
C ILE A 236 6.96 11.60 7.05
N GLY A 237 7.23 10.94 8.19
CA GLY A 237 8.57 10.54 8.57
C GLY A 237 9.22 9.66 7.50
N VAL A 238 10.50 9.92 7.22
CA VAL A 238 11.26 9.13 6.21
C VAL A 238 11.46 7.69 6.69
N ALA A 239 11.74 7.50 7.98
CA ALA A 239 11.84 6.18 8.59
C ALA A 239 10.45 5.65 8.91
N SER A 240 10.10 4.50 8.31
CA SER A 240 8.78 3.90 8.52
C SER A 240 8.63 3.36 9.95
N THR A 241 7.49 3.66 10.58
CA THR A 241 7.21 3.29 11.97
C THR A 241 5.85 2.61 12.07
N LYS A 242 4.76 3.38 12.03
CA LYS A 242 3.38 2.85 12.11
C LYS A 242 3.00 2.03 10.88
N ALA A 243 3.52 2.34 9.70
CA ALA A 243 3.25 1.51 8.54
C ALA A 243 3.87 0.11 8.70
N PHE A 244 5.06 -0.02 9.30
CA PHE A 244 5.67 -1.32 9.57
C PHE A 244 4.81 -2.19 10.50
N THR A 245 4.35 -1.64 11.63
CA THR A 245 3.52 -2.40 12.58
C THR A 245 2.14 -2.74 12.01
N CYS A 246 1.54 -1.85 11.22
CA CYS A 246 0.29 -2.15 10.52
C CYS A 246 0.48 -3.19 9.41
N GLN A 247 1.59 -3.17 8.66
CA GLN A 247 1.95 -4.23 7.70
C GLN A 247 2.04 -5.59 8.38
N LEU A 248 2.70 -5.68 9.53
CA LEU A 248 2.78 -6.92 10.31
C LEU A 248 1.40 -7.42 10.75
N ALA A 249 0.52 -6.52 11.23
CA ALA A 249 -0.84 -6.89 11.63
C ALA A 249 -1.64 -7.46 10.44
N VAL A 250 -1.61 -6.80 9.28
CA VAL A 250 -2.30 -7.25 8.07
C VAL A 250 -1.72 -8.57 7.53
N LEU A 251 -0.39 -8.71 7.50
CA LEU A 251 0.30 -9.95 7.12
C LEU A 251 -0.07 -11.12 8.05
N LEU A 252 -0.18 -10.88 9.35
CA LEU A 252 -0.61 -11.89 10.31
C LEU A 252 -2.07 -12.32 10.06
N LEU A 253 -2.97 -11.36 9.80
CA LEU A 253 -4.37 -11.66 9.48
C LEU A 253 -4.51 -12.44 8.16
N ALA A 254 -3.74 -12.07 7.13
CA ALA A 254 -3.65 -12.82 5.88
C ALA A 254 -3.12 -14.25 6.10
N THR A 255 -2.11 -14.40 6.98
CA THR A 255 -1.58 -15.71 7.37
C THR A 255 -2.63 -16.56 8.07
N LEU A 256 -3.40 -16.00 9.02
CA LEU A 256 -4.44 -16.73 9.73
C LEU A 256 -5.59 -17.16 8.79
N LYS A 257 -5.93 -16.32 7.79
CA LYS A 257 -6.83 -16.72 6.71
C LYS A 257 -6.25 -17.90 5.91
N ALA A 258 -5.01 -17.80 5.43
CA ALA A 258 -4.38 -18.89 4.69
C ALA A 258 -4.33 -20.20 5.48
N ALA A 259 -3.97 -20.14 6.76
CA ALA A 259 -3.94 -21.30 7.66
C ALA A 259 -5.34 -21.88 7.90
N LYS A 260 -6.36 -21.03 8.03
CA LYS A 260 -7.76 -21.44 8.17
C LYS A 260 -8.26 -22.18 6.94
N ASP A 261 -8.02 -21.65 5.74
CA ASP A 261 -8.43 -22.29 4.48
C ASP A 261 -7.84 -23.69 4.33
N ARG A 262 -6.58 -23.85 4.74
CA ARG A 262 -5.83 -25.11 4.67
C ARG A 262 -6.11 -26.07 5.83
N ALA A 263 -6.93 -25.64 6.81
CA ALA A 263 -7.21 -26.37 8.04
C ALA A 263 -5.95 -26.73 8.85
N GLU A 264 -4.89 -25.91 8.78
CA GLU A 264 -3.59 -26.14 9.44
C GLU A 264 -3.51 -25.55 10.85
N ILE A 265 -4.54 -24.80 11.25
CA ILE A 265 -4.64 -24.18 12.58
C ILE A 265 -6.05 -24.38 13.15
N SER A 266 -6.13 -24.67 14.44
CA SER A 266 -7.41 -24.85 15.12
C SER A 266 -8.19 -23.53 15.21
N SER A 267 -9.53 -23.62 15.21
CA SER A 267 -10.36 -22.42 15.41
C SER A 267 -10.10 -21.75 16.77
N THR A 268 -9.72 -22.52 17.79
CA THR A 268 -9.37 -22.02 19.12
C THR A 268 -8.08 -21.20 19.09
N ASP A 269 -7.05 -21.66 18.37
CA ASP A 269 -5.78 -20.93 18.25
C ASP A 269 -5.92 -19.68 17.37
N ILE A 270 -6.77 -19.74 16.33
CA ILE A 270 -7.15 -18.54 15.57
C ILE A 270 -7.78 -17.51 16.51
N SER A 271 -8.82 -17.90 17.26
CA SER A 271 -9.50 -16.98 18.19
C SER A 271 -8.55 -16.41 19.23
N LYS A 272 -7.66 -17.22 19.79
CA LYS A 272 -6.65 -16.77 20.75
C LYS A 272 -5.70 -15.75 20.14
N THR A 273 -5.16 -16.03 18.95
CA THR A 273 -4.23 -15.14 18.25
C THR A 273 -4.91 -13.81 17.89
N VAL A 274 -6.14 -13.86 17.38
CA VAL A 274 -6.92 -12.67 17.06
C VAL A 274 -7.22 -11.83 18.30
N ASN A 275 -7.57 -12.45 19.43
CA ASN A 275 -7.80 -11.72 20.68
C ASN A 275 -6.51 -11.05 21.19
N ASN A 276 -5.38 -11.74 21.10
CA ASN A 276 -4.07 -11.13 21.44
C ASN A 276 -3.77 -9.94 20.53
N LEU A 277 -4.05 -10.07 19.23
CA LEU A 277 -3.85 -8.99 18.26
C LEU A 277 -4.78 -7.80 18.55
N LYS A 278 -6.07 -8.03 18.87
CA LYS A 278 -7.01 -6.97 19.28
C LYS A 278 -6.58 -6.25 20.57
N ASN A 279 -5.85 -6.92 21.46
CA ASN A 279 -5.32 -6.33 22.70
C ASN A 279 -3.98 -5.58 22.51
N LEU A 280 -3.28 -5.81 21.39
CA LEU A 280 -1.97 -5.22 21.13
C LEU A 280 -1.97 -3.69 21.14
N PRO A 281 -2.96 -2.97 20.57
CA PRO A 281 -3.05 -1.51 20.69
C PRO A 281 -3.00 -1.00 22.13
N ALA A 282 -3.74 -1.63 23.05
CA ALA A 282 -3.77 -1.23 24.45
C ALA A 282 -2.42 -1.44 25.16
N ILE A 283 -1.76 -2.58 24.88
CA ILE A 283 -0.43 -2.89 25.41
C ILE A 283 0.60 -1.86 24.91
N LEU A 284 0.55 -1.53 23.62
CA LEU A 284 1.47 -0.56 23.03
C LEU A 284 1.23 0.85 23.59
N ASN A 285 -0.03 1.25 23.78
CA ASN A 285 -0.37 2.53 24.39
C ASN A 285 0.17 2.64 25.82
N GLN A 286 0.04 1.58 26.62
CA GLN A 286 0.61 1.52 27.97
C GLN A 286 2.14 1.62 27.94
N TYR A 287 2.79 0.88 27.03
CA TYR A 287 4.24 0.91 26.89
C TYR A 287 4.75 2.31 26.56
N LEU A 288 4.15 2.97 25.57
CA LEU A 288 4.54 4.33 25.14
C LEU A 288 4.24 5.39 26.21
N GLY A 289 3.15 5.24 26.96
CA GLY A 289 2.82 6.13 28.08
C GLY A 289 3.84 6.10 29.22
N ASN A 290 4.48 4.94 29.44
CA ASN A 290 5.48 4.75 30.50
C ASN A 290 6.90 5.24 30.13
N VAL A 291 7.15 5.64 28.87
CA VAL A 291 8.49 6.14 28.46
C VAL A 291 8.71 7.59 28.90
N ASN A 292 7.65 8.30 29.31
CA ASN A 292 7.68 9.70 29.78
C ASN A 292 7.59 9.84 31.31
N SER A 293 7.75 8.74 32.08
CA SER A 293 7.70 8.70 33.54
C SER A 293 9.01 8.21 34.16
#